data_AF-A0A084XZD5-F1
#
_entry.id   AF-A0A084XZD5-F1
#
_cell.length_a   1.000
_cell.length_b   1.000
_cell.length_c   1.000
_cell.angle_alpha   90.00
_cell.angle_beta   90.00
_cell.angle_gamma   90.00
#
_symmetry.space_group_name_H-M   'P 1'
#
loop_
_entity.id
_entity.type
_entity.pdbx_description
1 polymer ?
#
loop_
_entity_poly.entity_id
_entity_poly.type
_entity_poly.pdbx_seq_one_letter_code
_entity_poly.pdbx_strand_id
1 'polypeptide(L)'
;MIWKGNGATDVETAILAYLAAHPDAADNAVGVQQWWLPRRLVDASLHDVETALAAMTEQGRLTEIRLPDGSVIFASGHAKERNDG
;
A
#
# COMPACT_ATOMS: atom_id res chain seq x y z
N MET A 1 13.25 -22.95 -3.11
CA MET A 1 11.90 -22.36 -3.26
C MET A 1 12.04 -21.11 -4.09
N ILE A 2 11.66 -21.19 -5.36
CA ILE A 2 11.79 -20.10 -6.33
C ILE A 2 10.53 -19.27 -6.20
N TRP A 3 10.63 -18.09 -5.61
CA TRP A 3 9.56 -17.10 -5.62
C TRP A 3 9.59 -16.47 -7.02
N LYS A 4 8.87 -17.06 -7.98
CA LYS A 4 8.44 -16.33 -9.17
C LYS A 4 7.13 -15.63 -8.77
N GLY A 5 7.26 -14.49 -8.11
CA GLY A 5 6.14 -13.60 -7.84
C GLY A 5 5.84 -12.80 -9.10
N ASN A 6 4.61 -12.86 -9.57
CA ASN A 6 4.07 -11.84 -10.46
C ASN A 6 4.19 -10.50 -9.71
N GLY A 7 4.78 -9.47 -10.33
CA GLY A 7 5.24 -8.25 -9.64
C GLY A 7 4.25 -7.63 -8.63
N ALA A 8 2.94 -7.76 -8.87
CA ALA A 8 1.89 -7.35 -7.94
C ALA A 8 2.01 -7.99 -6.54
N THR A 9 2.25 -9.30 -6.42
CA THR A 9 2.31 -9.97 -5.11
C THR A 9 3.53 -9.55 -4.28
N ASP A 10 4.64 -9.24 -4.95
CA ASP A 10 5.84 -8.73 -4.29
C ASP A 10 5.65 -7.29 -3.81
N VAL A 11 4.93 -6.47 -4.59
CA VAL A 11 4.52 -5.11 -4.22
C VAL A 11 3.59 -5.12 -3.01
N GLU A 12 2.54 -5.96 -3.01
CA GLU A 12 1.62 -6.09 -1.87
C GLU A 12 2.36 -6.45 -0.58
N THR A 13 3.25 -7.44 -0.67
CA THR A 13 4.04 -7.91 0.49
C THR A 13 4.96 -6.81 1.01
N ALA A 14 5.58 -6.03 0.12
CA ALA A 14 6.43 -4.91 0.49
C ALA A 14 5.64 -3.79 1.19
N ILE A 15 4.47 -3.42 0.64
CA ILE A 15 3.59 -2.39 1.22
C ILE A 15 3.19 -2.77 2.66
N LEU A 16 2.80 -4.02 2.89
CA LEU A 16 2.41 -4.47 4.23
C LEU A 16 3.57 -4.56 5.19
N ALA A 17 4.74 -5.00 4.73
CA ALA A 17 5.94 -5.00 5.55
C ALA A 17 6.30 -3.58 5.99
N TYR A 18 6.17 -2.61 5.08
CA TYR A 18 6.37 -1.20 5.40
C TYR A 18 5.34 -0.69 6.42
N LEU A 19 4.06 -0.95 6.20
CA LEU A 19 2.98 -0.55 7.12
C LEU A 19 3.06 -1.24 8.49
N ALA A 20 3.56 -2.48 8.55
CA ALA A 20 3.80 -3.15 9.82
C ALA A 20 4.92 -2.46 10.63
N ALA A 21 5.94 -1.92 9.95
CA ALA A 21 6.99 -1.12 10.59
C ALA A 21 6.54 0.32 10.89
N HIS A 22 5.63 0.86 10.07
CA HIS A 22 5.12 2.23 10.14
C HIS A 22 3.58 2.25 10.05
N PRO A 23 2.87 1.89 11.14
CA PRO A 23 1.40 1.74 11.13
C PRO A 23 0.64 3.05 10.89
N ASP A 24 1.30 4.19 11.09
CA ASP A 24 0.75 5.52 10.87
C ASP A 24 1.10 6.11 9.50
N ALA A 25 1.81 5.34 8.66
CA ALA A 25 2.08 5.77 7.30
C ALA A 25 0.78 5.75 6.48
N ALA A 26 0.53 6.86 5.80
CA ALA A 26 -0.54 6.99 4.82
C ALA A 26 0.01 7.85 3.67
N ASP A 27 -0.13 7.35 2.45
CA ASP A 27 0.42 8.03 1.27
C ASP A 27 -0.39 7.68 0.02
N ASN A 28 -0.24 8.48 -1.03
CA ASN A 28 -0.84 8.21 -2.33
C ASN A 28 -0.05 7.14 -3.09
N ALA A 29 -0.59 6.62 -4.20
CA ALA A 29 0.07 5.57 -4.97
C ALA A 29 1.50 5.92 -5.42
N VAL A 30 1.75 7.20 -5.75
CA VAL A 30 3.07 7.70 -6.14
C VAL A 30 4.05 7.70 -4.96
N GLY A 31 3.61 8.12 -3.78
CA GLY A 31 4.41 8.10 -2.56
C GLY A 31 4.70 6.67 -2.08
N VAL A 32 3.70 5.79 -2.17
CA VAL A 32 3.87 4.35 -1.91
C VAL A 32 4.96 3.77 -2.82
N GLN A 33 4.90 4.05 -4.13
CA GLN A 33 5.90 3.59 -5.09
C GLN A 33 7.32 4.10 -4.76
N GLN A 34 7.45 5.38 -4.41
CA GLN A 34 8.76 6.01 -4.22
C GLN A 34 9.40 5.71 -2.85
N TRP A 35 8.60 5.57 -1.79
CA TRP A 35 9.10 5.55 -0.42
C TRP A 35 8.89 4.21 0.29
N TRP A 36 7.79 3.51 0.00
CA TRP A 36 7.43 2.30 0.75
C TRP A 36 8.05 1.06 0.11
N LEU A 37 8.27 1.10 -1.20
CA LEU A 37 8.84 -0.03 -1.92
C LEU A 37 10.37 -0.11 -1.74
N PRO A 38 10.91 -1.31 -1.48
CA PRO A 38 12.35 -1.52 -1.45
C PRO A 38 12.95 -1.33 -2.84
N ARG A 39 14.22 -0.93 -2.93
CA ARG A 39 14.94 -0.67 -4.20
C ARG A 39 14.86 -1.79 -5.24
N ARG A 40 14.64 -3.05 -4.83
CA ARG A 40 14.45 -4.19 -5.74
C ARG A 40 13.13 -4.17 -6.51
N LEU A 41 12.16 -3.38 -6.04
CA LEU A 41 10.84 -3.16 -6.64
C LEU A 41 10.70 -1.73 -7.19
N VAL A 42 11.79 -0.98 -7.30
CA VAL A 42 11.78 0.39 -7.86
C VAL A 42 11.31 0.41 -9.32
N ASP A 43 11.52 -0.70 -10.03
CA ASP A 43 11.10 -0.87 -11.42
C ASP A 43 9.61 -1.24 -11.56
N ALA A 44 8.89 -1.45 -10.44
CA ALA A 44 7.45 -1.69 -10.49
C ALA A 44 6.76 -0.45 -11.05
N SER A 45 5.93 -0.64 -12.07
CA SER A 45 5.22 0.47 -12.69
C SER A 45 4.18 1.04 -11.73
N LEU A 46 3.86 2.33 -11.86
CA LEU A 46 2.80 2.94 -11.05
C LEU A 46 1.48 2.19 -11.21
N HIS A 47 1.22 1.67 -12.41
CA HIS A 47 0.04 0.86 -12.70
C HIS A 47 0.00 -0.46 -11.90
N ASP A 48 1.14 -1.13 -11.73
CA ASP A 48 1.23 -2.35 -10.92
C ASP A 48 0.98 -2.03 -9.43
N VAL A 49 1.48 -0.88 -8.97
CA VAL A 49 1.26 -0.39 -7.60
C VAL A 49 -0.21 -0.04 -7.38
N GLU A 50 -0.84 0.69 -8.30
CA GLU A 50 -2.27 1.02 -8.23
C GLU A 50 -3.14 -0.25 -8.25
N THR A 51 -2.82 -1.22 -9.10
CA THR A 51 -3.53 -2.49 -9.18
C THR A 51 -3.40 -3.28 -7.86
N ALA A 52 -2.20 -3.34 -7.28
CA ALA A 52 -1.97 -3.97 -6.00
C ALA A 52 -2.71 -3.25 -4.85
N LEU A 53 -2.67 -1.91 -4.82
CA LEU A 53 -3.38 -1.11 -3.82
C LEU A 53 -4.90 -1.29 -3.91
N ALA A 54 -5.45 -1.33 -5.12
CA ALA A 54 -6.88 -1.60 -5.35
C ALA A 54 -7.26 -3.00 -4.86
N ALA A 55 -6.51 -4.04 -5.27
CA ALA A 55 -6.75 -5.42 -4.83
C ALA A 55 -6.65 -5.57 -3.30
N MET A 56 -5.66 -4.94 -2.67
CA MET A 56 -5.50 -4.96 -1.21
C MET A 56 -6.62 -4.22 -0.47
N THR A 57 -7.15 -3.15 -1.06
CA THR A 57 -8.30 -2.41 -0.51
C THR A 57 -9.57 -3.24 -0.62
N GLU A 58 -9.81 -3.89 -1.75
CA GLU A 58 -10.94 -4.83 -1.93
C GLU A 58 -10.88 -6.01 -0.96
N GLN A 59 -9.68 -6.48 -0.64
CA GLN A 59 -9.44 -7.52 0.36
C GLN A 59 -9.54 -7.03 1.81
N GLY A 60 -9.76 -5.73 2.05
CA GLY A 60 -9.84 -5.13 3.39
C GLY A 60 -8.51 -5.02 4.13
N ARG A 61 -7.38 -5.17 3.43
CA ARG A 61 -6.02 -5.08 4.02
C ARG A 61 -5.54 -3.63 4.12
N LEU A 62 -6.02 -2.77 3.23
CA LEU A 62 -5.81 -1.33 3.25
C LEU A 62 -7.12 -0.59 3.35
N THR A 63 -7.04 0.65 3.79
CA THR A 63 -8.13 1.61 3.69
C THR A 63 -7.76 2.68 2.66
N GLU A 64 -8.60 2.81 1.63
CA GLU A 64 -8.59 3.97 0.74
C GLU A 64 -9.28 5.15 1.44
N ILE A 65 -8.57 6.27 1.57
CA ILE A 65 -9.08 7.49 2.19
C ILE A 65 -9.07 8.58 1.11
N ARG A 66 -10.26 9.10 0.82
CA ARG A 66 -10.43 10.28 -0.05
C ARG A 66 -10.30 11.53 0.78
N LEU A 67 -9.32 12.35 0.44
CA LEU A 67 -9.08 13.64 1.07
C LEU A 67 -10.03 14.72 0.50
N PRO A 68 -10.26 15.82 1.23
CA PRO A 68 -11.15 16.90 0.78
C PRO A 68 -10.71 17.61 -0.51
N ASP A 69 -9.43 17.53 -0.84
CA ASP A 69 -8.84 18.07 -2.07
C ASP A 69 -9.10 17.18 -3.31
N GLY A 70 -9.72 16.01 -3.12
CA GLY A 70 -9.97 15.02 -4.16
C GLY A 70 -8.85 13.98 -4.33
N SER A 71 -7.75 14.11 -3.59
CA SER A 71 -6.65 13.15 -3.60
C SER A 71 -7.02 11.87 -2.86
N VAL A 72 -6.41 10.76 -3.26
CA VAL A 72 -6.58 9.45 -2.61
C VAL A 72 -5.28 9.07 -1.91
N ILE A 73 -5.37 8.69 -0.64
CA ILE A 73 -4.27 8.10 0.11
C ILE A 73 -4.67 6.72 0.63
N PHE A 74 -3.68 5.85 0.77
CA PHE A 74 -3.82 4.50 1.26
C PHE A 74 -3.15 4.40 2.62
N ALA A 75 -3.85 3.82 3.59
CA ALA A 75 -3.36 3.60 4.94
C ALA A 75 -3.58 2.15 5.38
N SER A 76 -2.89 1.76 6.46
CA SER A 76 -3.11 0.48 7.13
C SER A 76 -4.60 0.27 7.43
N GLY A 77 -5.17 -0.86 6.99
CA GLY A 77 -6.56 -1.23 7.30
C GLY A 77 -6.84 -1.38 8.80
N HIS A 78 -5.79 -1.58 9.62
CA HIS A 78 -5.89 -1.62 11.08
C HIS A 78 -5.99 -0.23 11.74
N ALA A 79 -5.73 0.87 11.01
CA ALA A 79 -5.78 2.22 11.58
C ALA A 79 -7.20 2.68 11.97
N LYS A 80 -8.24 1.89 11.64
CA LYS A 80 -9.63 2.15 12.05
C LYS A 80 -10.04 1.44 13.35
N GLU A 81 -9.08 1.12 14.21
CA GLU A 81 -9.31 0.74 15.60
C GLU A 81 -8.58 1.70 16.56
N ARG A 82 -8.81 3.01 16.39
CA ARG A 82 -8.39 4.01 17.37
C ARG A 82 -9.58 4.85 17.80
N ASN A 83 -10.30 4.25 18.76
CA ASN A 83 -10.97 4.88 19.91
C ASN A 83 -11.79 6.15 19.63
N ASP A 84 -13.03 5.96 19.15
CA ASP A 84 -14.13 6.88 19.41
C ASP A 84 -14.79 6.41 20.72
N GLY A 85 -14.37 7.00 21.84
CA GLY A 85 -14.80 6.66 23.20
C GLY A 85 -14.70 7.88 24.11
#